data_AF-A0AA39IN06-F1
#
_entry.id   AF-A0AA39IN06-F1
#
_cell.length_a   1.000
_cell.length_b   1.000
_cell.length_c   1.000
_cell.angle_alpha   90.00
_cell.angle_beta   90.00
_cell.angle_gamma   90.00
#
_symmetry.space_group_name_H-M   'P 1'
#
loop_
_entity.id
_entity.type
_entity.pdbx_description
1 polymer ?
#
loop_
_entity_poly.entity_id
_entity_poly.type
_entity_poly.pdbx_seq_one_letter_code
_entity_poly.pdbx_strand_id
1 'polypeptide(L)'
;MAQIGIMQLMVAPITVLGGMRRVFDVDPLNLTEISLKLASISIKVEAILSLVLAMNRLRMICGLKYPDAVHTVIVALSYTYGLGLFVVLMSPWANFRMPTGSFMGRYDFSLPLTYYAALSASSVMLCSTACTFAIYVVIICYLSRLRSQAVIIKHYKRERTILVYAVIRFVTDMTLLILFNFFKLPDEPWPAVISKFAQSYTARFLWNDRDTRKAVIIGEATQEIL
;
A
#
# COMPACT_ATOMS: atom_id res chain seq x y z
N MET A 1 -2.65 -10.90 -14.21
CA MET A 1 -2.45 -11.52 -12.88
C MET A 1 -0.99 -11.93 -12.66
N ALA A 2 -0.39 -12.78 -13.52
CA ALA A 2 1.01 -13.18 -13.38
C ALA A 2 2.00 -12.00 -13.33
N GLN A 3 1.73 -10.94 -14.11
CA GLN A 3 2.55 -9.72 -14.14
C GLN A 3 2.73 -9.04 -12.77
N ILE A 4 1.69 -9.03 -11.92
CA ILE A 4 1.78 -8.46 -10.57
C ILE A 4 2.73 -9.30 -9.70
N GLY A 5 2.63 -10.62 -9.79
CA GLY A 5 3.56 -11.52 -9.09
C GLY A 5 5.01 -11.35 -9.51
N ILE A 6 5.25 -11.13 -10.81
CA ILE A 6 6.60 -10.82 -11.33
C ILE A 6 7.13 -9.50 -10.74
N MET A 7 6.28 -8.47 -10.65
CA MET A 7 6.68 -7.20 -10.02
C MET A 7 7.01 -7.38 -8.54
N GLN A 8 6.24 -8.18 -7.81
CA GLN A 8 6.50 -8.48 -6.40
C GLN A 8 7.80 -9.28 -6.20
N LEU A 9 8.12 -10.20 -7.10
CA LEU A 9 9.41 -10.90 -7.10
C LEU A 9 10.59 -9.94 -7.27
N MET A 10 10.42 -8.85 -8.03
CA MET A 10 11.45 -7.80 -8.19
C MET A 10 11.64 -6.94 -6.93
N VAL A 11 10.69 -6.96 -5.99
CA VAL A 11 10.82 -6.27 -4.70
C VAL A 11 11.63 -7.11 -3.70
N ALA A 12 11.62 -8.43 -3.82
CA ALA A 12 12.30 -9.34 -2.89
C ALA A 12 13.82 -9.09 -2.72
N PRO A 13 14.60 -8.78 -3.77
CA PRO A 13 16.03 -8.47 -3.62
C PRO A 13 16.33 -7.32 -2.64
N ILE A 14 15.40 -6.38 -2.47
CA ILE A 14 15.62 -5.21 -1.60
C ILE A 14 15.65 -5.60 -0.14
N THR A 15 14.80 -6.51 0.28
CA THR A 15 14.77 -6.93 1.69
C THR A 15 16.04 -7.71 2.02
N VAL A 16 16.52 -8.53 1.09
CA VAL A 16 17.77 -9.29 1.23
C VAL A 16 18.98 -8.34 1.25
N LEU A 17 19.14 -7.48 0.23
CA LEU A 17 20.28 -6.59 0.12
C LEU A 17 20.27 -5.47 1.18
N GLY A 18 19.09 -4.95 1.51
CA GLY A 18 18.92 -3.99 2.59
C GLY A 18 19.28 -4.59 3.96
N GLY A 19 18.98 -5.87 4.18
CA GLY A 19 19.42 -6.61 5.36
C GLY A 19 20.94 -6.81 5.37
N MET A 20 21.55 -7.19 4.25
CA MET A 20 23.00 -7.36 4.14
C MET A 20 23.76 -6.05 4.40
N ARG A 21 23.32 -4.94 3.80
CA ARG A 21 23.93 -3.61 4.02
C ARG A 21 23.99 -3.24 5.50
N ARG A 22 22.96 -3.61 6.28
CA ARG A 22 22.91 -3.36 7.73
C ARG A 22 23.92 -4.19 8.52
N VAL A 23 24.15 -5.44 8.12
CA VAL A 23 25.05 -6.36 8.84
C VAL A 23 26.50 -6.04 8.55
N PHE A 24 26.82 -5.69 7.30
CA PHE A 24 28.19 -5.51 6.86
C PHE A 24 28.65 -4.04 6.82
N ASP A 25 27.72 -3.07 6.88
CA ASP A 25 27.97 -1.62 6.70
C ASP A 25 28.73 -1.26 5.41
N VAL A 26 28.78 -2.20 4.46
CA VAL A 26 29.40 -2.06 3.15
C VAL A 26 28.33 -2.21 2.09
N ASP A 27 28.31 -1.29 1.12
CA ASP A 27 27.53 -1.40 -0.10
C ASP A 27 28.41 -1.92 -1.24
N PRO A 28 28.52 -3.23 -1.45
CA PRO A 28 29.20 -3.74 -2.63
C PRO A 28 28.44 -3.23 -3.87
N LEU A 29 29.08 -2.36 -4.65
CA LEU A 29 28.64 -1.88 -5.97
C LEU A 29 27.32 -1.11 -6.01
N ASN A 30 26.89 -0.47 -4.91
CA ASN A 30 25.60 0.23 -4.83
C ASN A 30 24.38 -0.64 -5.20
N LEU A 31 24.49 -1.97 -5.06
CA LEU A 31 23.41 -2.91 -5.41
C LEU A 31 22.13 -2.61 -4.64
N THR A 32 22.25 -2.25 -3.36
CA THR A 32 21.11 -1.84 -2.52
C THR A 32 20.39 -0.64 -3.12
N GLU A 33 21.11 0.35 -3.64
CA GLU A 33 20.52 1.56 -4.24
C GLU A 33 19.80 1.22 -5.54
N ILE A 34 20.41 0.39 -6.39
CA ILE A 34 19.81 -0.08 -7.64
C ILE A 34 18.52 -0.86 -7.37
N SER A 35 18.56 -1.81 -6.43
CA SER A 35 17.38 -2.58 -6.06
C SER A 35 16.30 -1.68 -5.48
N LEU A 36 16.66 -0.73 -4.61
CA LEU A 36 15.72 0.21 -4.02
C LEU A 36 15.00 1.06 -5.09
N LYS A 37 15.75 1.57 -6.07
CA LYS A 37 15.18 2.27 -7.24
C LYS A 37 14.21 1.35 -7.99
N LEU A 38 14.61 0.10 -8.21
CA LEU A 38 13.79 -0.89 -8.92
C LEU A 38 12.43 -1.12 -8.23
N ALA A 39 12.36 -1.41 -6.91
CA ALA A 39 11.02 -1.59 -6.32
C ALA A 39 10.23 -0.31 -6.17
N SER A 40 10.88 0.84 -5.95
CA SER A 40 10.16 2.12 -5.95
C SER A 40 9.34 2.26 -7.23
N ILE A 41 9.88 1.77 -8.35
CA ILE A 41 9.19 1.74 -9.65
C ILE A 41 8.22 0.57 -9.74
N SER A 42 8.58 -0.63 -9.29
CA SER A 42 7.67 -1.79 -9.29
C SER A 42 6.37 -1.51 -8.55
N ILE A 43 6.43 -0.87 -7.37
CA ILE A 43 5.25 -0.48 -6.58
C ILE A 43 4.35 0.47 -7.37
N LYS A 44 4.93 1.44 -8.09
CA LYS A 44 4.17 2.40 -8.90
C LYS A 44 3.50 1.73 -10.10
N VAL A 45 4.21 0.82 -10.78
CA VAL A 45 3.65 0.05 -11.90
C VAL A 45 2.57 -0.91 -11.41
N GLU A 46 2.73 -1.52 -10.24
CA GLU A 46 1.74 -2.38 -9.60
C GLU A 46 0.42 -1.64 -9.33
N ALA A 47 0.48 -0.37 -8.90
CA ALA A 47 -0.72 0.45 -8.72
C ALA A 47 -1.50 0.66 -10.04
N ILE A 48 -0.81 0.83 -11.18
CA ILE A 48 -1.44 0.97 -12.50
C ILE A 48 -1.97 -0.38 -12.99
N LEU A 49 -1.23 -1.47 -12.79
CA LEU A 49 -1.69 -2.82 -13.13
C LEU A 49 -2.93 -3.22 -12.30
N SER A 50 -3.04 -2.73 -11.07
CA SER A 50 -4.23 -2.93 -10.22
C SER A 50 -5.46 -2.21 -10.76
N LEU A 51 -5.30 -0.99 -11.31
CA LEU A 51 -6.37 -0.29 -12.04
C LEU A 51 -6.84 -1.08 -13.26
N VAL A 52 -5.89 -1.53 -14.07
CA VAL A 52 -6.12 -2.34 -15.27
C VAL A 52 -6.89 -3.63 -14.94
N LEU A 53 -6.58 -4.24 -13.79
CA LEU A 53 -7.29 -5.41 -13.29
C LEU A 53 -8.73 -5.07 -12.87
N ALA A 54 -8.93 -3.95 -12.19
CA ALA A 54 -10.26 -3.49 -11.81
C ALA A 54 -11.14 -3.20 -13.04
N MET A 55 -10.57 -2.56 -14.07
CA MET A 55 -11.24 -2.36 -15.37
C MET A 55 -11.64 -3.68 -16.03
N ASN A 56 -10.77 -4.68 -16.02
CA ASN A 56 -11.09 -6.00 -16.57
C ASN A 56 -12.26 -6.66 -15.81
N ARG A 57 -12.31 -6.53 -14.48
CA ARG A 57 -13.44 -7.00 -13.67
C ARG A 57 -14.72 -6.23 -13.99
N LEU A 58 -14.64 -4.90 -14.12
CA LEU A 58 -15.78 -4.07 -14.51
C LEU A 58 -16.36 -4.52 -15.85
N ARG A 59 -15.50 -4.78 -16.85
CA ARG A 59 -15.92 -5.28 -18.16
C ARG A 59 -16.68 -6.60 -18.07
N MET A 60 -16.12 -7.57 -17.33
CA MET A 60 -16.71 -8.90 -17.19
C MET A 60 -18.05 -8.86 -16.45
N ILE A 61 -18.17 -8.05 -15.39
CA ILE A 61 -19.36 -7.98 -14.55
C ILE A 61 -20.48 -7.12 -15.19
N CYS A 62 -20.12 -5.95 -15.74
CA CYS A 62 -21.09 -5.05 -16.35
C CYS A 62 -21.41 -5.37 -17.81
N GLY A 63 -20.73 -6.37 -18.41
CA GLY A 63 -20.95 -6.77 -19.80
C GLY A 63 -20.60 -5.68 -20.83
N LEU A 64 -19.75 -4.71 -20.45
CA LEU A 64 -19.42 -3.58 -21.31
C LEU A 64 -18.61 -4.08 -22.53
N LYS A 65 -19.14 -3.91 -23.75
CA LYS A 65 -18.42 -4.25 -24.99
C LYS A 65 -17.36 -3.20 -25.30
N TYR A 66 -16.23 -3.36 -24.66
CA TYR A 66 -15.03 -2.59 -24.89
C TYR A 66 -14.01 -3.42 -25.69
N PRO A 67 -13.24 -2.81 -26.62
CA PRO A 67 -12.23 -3.51 -27.39
C PRO A 67 -11.01 -3.88 -26.53
N ASP A 68 -10.57 -5.14 -26.62
CA ASP A 68 -9.39 -5.67 -25.91
C ASP A 68 -8.11 -4.84 -26.13
N ALA A 69 -8.00 -4.20 -27.28
CA ALA A 69 -6.85 -3.37 -27.65
C ALA A 69 -6.52 -2.29 -26.62
N VAL A 70 -7.53 -1.65 -26.01
CA VAL A 70 -7.26 -0.57 -25.05
C VAL A 70 -6.62 -1.12 -23.77
N HIS A 71 -6.81 -2.40 -23.44
CA HIS A 71 -6.26 -2.99 -22.21
C HIS A 71 -4.77 -3.21 -22.40
N THR A 72 -4.43 -3.77 -23.57
CA THR A 72 -3.07 -3.91 -24.04
C THR A 72 -2.35 -2.56 -24.10
N VAL A 73 -3.02 -1.50 -24.59
CA VAL A 73 -2.43 -0.15 -24.67
C VAL A 73 -2.16 0.42 -23.28
N ILE A 74 -3.10 0.33 -22.33
CA ILE A 74 -2.88 0.85 -20.96
C ILE A 74 -1.75 0.09 -20.27
N VAL A 75 -1.67 -1.23 -20.46
CA VAL A 75 -0.56 -2.04 -19.94
C VAL A 75 0.76 -1.61 -20.57
N ALA A 76 0.83 -1.46 -21.90
CA ALA A 76 2.05 -0.99 -22.56
C ALA A 76 2.48 0.40 -22.07
N LEU A 77 1.53 1.32 -21.86
CA LEU A 77 1.78 2.64 -21.30
C LEU A 77 2.29 2.59 -19.85
N SER A 78 1.80 1.65 -19.03
CA SER A 78 2.28 1.50 -17.65
C SER A 78 3.72 1.00 -17.58
N TYR A 79 4.08 0.04 -18.44
CA TYR A 79 5.45 -0.46 -18.54
C TYR A 79 6.42 0.58 -19.09
N THR A 80 6.03 1.31 -20.14
CA THR A 80 6.84 2.39 -20.70
C THR A 80 7.04 3.53 -19.69
N TYR A 81 6.02 3.88 -18.91
CA TYR A 81 6.13 4.82 -17.81
C TYR A 81 7.10 4.34 -16.72
N GLY A 82 6.99 3.07 -16.30
CA GLY A 82 7.90 2.47 -15.32
C GLY A 82 9.36 2.48 -15.80
N LEU A 83 9.60 2.07 -17.05
CA LEU A 83 10.92 2.12 -17.67
C LEU A 83 11.45 3.55 -17.79
N GLY A 84 10.62 4.51 -18.19
CA GLY A 84 10.99 5.92 -18.28
C GLY A 84 11.43 6.47 -16.91
N LEU A 85 10.67 6.20 -15.86
CA LEU A 85 11.06 6.55 -14.49
C LEU A 85 12.35 5.86 -14.07
N PHE A 86 12.57 4.59 -14.45
CA PHE A 86 13.80 3.87 -14.15
C PHE A 86 15.03 4.53 -14.76
N VAL A 87 14.97 4.86 -16.05
CA VAL A 87 16.05 5.55 -16.76
C VAL A 87 16.32 6.92 -16.12
N VAL A 88 15.27 7.65 -15.76
CA VAL A 88 15.39 8.94 -15.05
C VAL A 88 16.08 8.77 -13.69
N LEU A 89 15.71 7.76 -12.88
CA LEU A 89 16.32 7.50 -11.58
C LEU A 89 17.76 6.94 -11.66
N MET A 90 18.14 6.37 -12.80
CA MET A 90 19.51 5.96 -13.10
C MET A 90 20.37 7.12 -13.61
N SER A 91 19.77 8.21 -14.08
CA SER A 91 20.49 9.40 -14.51
C SER A 91 21.17 10.10 -13.32
N PRO A 92 22.38 10.66 -13.49
CA PRO A 92 23.09 11.39 -12.43
C PRO A 92 22.32 12.62 -11.91
N TRP A 93 21.28 13.07 -12.64
CA TRP A 93 20.47 14.23 -12.26
C TRP A 93 19.31 13.91 -11.32
N ALA A 94 19.00 12.64 -11.06
CA ALA A 94 18.00 12.25 -10.08
C ALA A 94 18.56 11.21 -9.13
N ASN A 95 18.22 11.33 -7.85
CA ASN A 95 18.80 10.46 -6.85
C ASN A 95 17.78 9.98 -5.83
N PHE A 96 17.81 8.68 -5.57
CA PHE A 96 16.97 8.02 -4.59
C PHE A 96 17.87 7.13 -3.74
N ARG A 97 18.27 7.68 -2.59
CA ARG A 97 19.27 7.05 -1.71
C ARG A 97 18.65 6.66 -0.40
N MET A 98 19.21 5.62 0.19
CA MET A 98 18.92 5.20 1.54
C MET A 98 20.05 5.71 2.44
N PRO A 99 19.85 6.81 3.20
CA PRO A 99 20.87 7.28 4.12
C PRO A 99 21.13 6.21 5.19
N THR A 100 22.39 6.11 5.62
CA THR A 100 22.78 5.20 6.70
C THR A 100 21.95 5.49 7.96
N GLY A 101 21.43 4.43 8.58
CA GLY A 101 20.54 4.53 9.74
C GLY A 101 19.04 4.71 9.44
N SER A 102 18.62 5.01 8.20
CA SER A 102 17.19 5.01 7.84
C SER A 102 16.74 3.67 7.26
N PHE A 103 15.45 3.34 7.45
CA PHE A 103 14.80 2.17 6.86
C PHE A 103 14.11 2.48 5.52
N MET A 104 14.07 3.74 5.13
CA MET A 104 13.26 4.17 3.99
C MET A 104 14.09 5.01 3.03
N GLY A 105 13.93 4.71 1.73
CA GLY A 105 14.54 5.53 0.68
C GLY A 105 14.00 6.94 0.74
N ARG A 106 14.90 7.93 0.65
CA ARG A 106 14.54 9.34 0.59
C ARG A 106 14.92 9.89 -0.78
N TYR A 107 14.04 10.71 -1.34
CA TYR A 107 14.35 11.51 -2.51
C TYR A 107 15.30 12.63 -2.10
N ASP A 108 16.38 12.80 -2.86
CA ASP A 108 17.29 13.93 -2.68
C ASP A 108 16.75 15.14 -3.45
N PHE A 109 16.12 16.07 -2.71
CA PHE A 109 15.52 17.28 -3.27
C PHE A 109 16.54 18.39 -3.62
N SER A 110 17.85 18.14 -3.40
CA SER A 110 18.90 19.04 -3.92
C SER A 110 18.94 19.07 -5.46
N LEU A 111 18.39 18.03 -6.10
CA LEU A 111 18.38 17.84 -7.54
C LEU A 111 17.00 18.18 -8.14
N PRO A 112 16.94 19.04 -9.17
CA PRO A 112 15.66 19.49 -9.74
C PRO A 112 14.89 18.35 -10.41
N LEU A 113 15.56 17.39 -11.04
CA LEU A 113 14.89 16.28 -11.72
C LEU A 113 14.22 15.32 -10.74
N THR A 114 14.79 15.14 -9.55
CA THR A 114 14.20 14.31 -8.49
C THR A 114 12.84 14.86 -8.07
N TYR A 115 12.70 16.19 -7.99
CA TYR A 115 11.42 16.83 -7.64
C TYR A 115 10.32 16.50 -8.66
N TYR A 116 10.60 16.65 -9.96
CA TYR A 116 9.63 16.32 -11.01
C TYR A 116 9.32 14.81 -11.06
N ALA A 117 10.31 13.95 -10.84
CA ALA A 117 10.11 12.50 -10.79
C ALA A 117 9.25 12.09 -9.58
N ALA A 118 9.43 12.71 -8.42
CA ALA A 118 8.62 12.47 -7.23
C ALA A 118 7.19 13.00 -7.41
N LEU A 119 7.02 14.19 -7.98
CA LEU A 119 5.72 14.81 -8.21
C LEU A 119 4.89 14.03 -9.23
N SER A 120 5.49 13.64 -10.36
CA SER A 120 4.83 12.80 -11.36
C SER A 120 4.46 11.43 -10.79
N ALA A 121 5.38 10.78 -10.08
CA ALA A 121 5.13 9.49 -9.45
C ALA A 121 3.97 9.51 -8.45
N SER A 122 3.97 10.47 -7.52
CA SER A 122 2.92 10.62 -6.52
C SER A 122 1.57 10.94 -7.16
N SER A 123 1.54 11.82 -8.17
CA SER A 123 0.33 12.21 -8.88
C SER A 123 -0.28 11.05 -9.67
N VAL A 124 0.54 10.31 -10.44
CA VAL A 124 0.09 9.14 -11.20
C VAL A 124 -0.44 8.05 -10.27
N MET A 125 0.27 7.80 -9.17
CA MET A 125 -0.12 6.80 -8.19
C MET A 125 -1.44 7.17 -7.51
N LEU A 126 -1.59 8.43 -7.06
CA LEU A 126 -2.83 8.92 -6.46
C LEU A 126 -4.00 8.82 -7.45
N CYS A 127 -3.80 9.28 -8.69
CA CYS A 127 -4.82 9.23 -9.75
C CYS A 127 -5.23 7.78 -10.06
N SER A 128 -4.27 6.88 -10.28
CA SER A 128 -4.55 5.47 -10.55
C SER A 128 -5.34 4.81 -9.42
N THR A 129 -4.95 5.08 -8.18
CA THR A 129 -5.61 4.49 -7.01
C THR A 129 -7.03 5.07 -6.84
N ALA A 130 -7.21 6.38 -7.05
CA ALA A 130 -8.53 7.04 -7.03
C ALA A 130 -9.45 6.54 -8.16
N CYS A 131 -8.95 6.37 -9.38
CA CYS A 131 -9.71 5.75 -10.47
C CYS A 131 -10.11 4.31 -10.14
N THR A 132 -9.19 3.55 -9.53
CA THR A 132 -9.46 2.18 -9.09
C THR A 132 -10.59 2.15 -8.06
N PHE A 133 -10.59 3.11 -7.13
CA PHE A 133 -11.67 3.28 -6.15
C PHE A 133 -13.02 3.52 -6.82
N ALA A 134 -13.07 4.53 -7.71
CA ALA A 134 -14.29 4.88 -8.42
C ALA A 134 -14.86 3.68 -9.20
N ILE A 135 -14.00 2.92 -9.87
CA ILE A 135 -14.41 1.68 -10.58
C ILE A 135 -15.00 0.67 -9.59
N TYR A 136 -14.37 0.42 -8.45
CA TYR A 136 -14.92 -0.51 -7.46
C TYR A 136 -16.26 -0.04 -6.87
N VAL A 137 -16.42 1.26 -6.61
CA VAL A 137 -17.70 1.84 -6.18
C VAL A 137 -18.77 1.57 -7.24
N VAL A 138 -18.47 1.80 -8.53
CA VAL A 138 -19.39 1.52 -9.64
C VAL A 138 -19.74 0.03 -9.69
N ILE A 139 -18.76 -0.88 -9.55
CA ILE A 139 -19.01 -2.34 -9.52
C ILE A 139 -19.95 -2.70 -8.37
N ILE A 140 -19.69 -2.18 -7.16
CA ILE A 140 -20.51 -2.47 -5.97
C ILE A 140 -21.93 -1.91 -6.15
N CYS A 141 -22.07 -0.68 -6.63
CA CYS A 141 -23.37 -0.07 -6.90
C CYS A 141 -24.15 -0.86 -7.95
N TYR A 142 -23.49 -1.27 -9.04
CA TYR A 142 -24.10 -2.07 -10.10
C TYR A 142 -24.58 -3.43 -9.58
N LEU A 143 -23.72 -4.15 -8.86
CA LEU A 143 -24.07 -5.44 -8.25
C LEU A 143 -25.19 -5.30 -7.21
N SER A 144 -25.19 -4.22 -6.44
CA SER A 144 -26.26 -3.92 -5.47
C SER A 144 -27.60 -3.67 -6.17
N ARG A 145 -27.61 -2.91 -7.28
CA ARG A 145 -28.83 -2.66 -8.09
C ARG A 145 -29.34 -3.93 -8.77
N LEU A 146 -28.45 -4.69 -9.40
CA LEU A 146 -28.80 -5.96 -10.04
C LEU A 146 -29.42 -6.92 -9.03
N ARG A 147 -28.89 -6.92 -7.80
CA ARG A 147 -29.43 -7.70 -6.68
C ARG A 147 -30.81 -7.23 -6.23
N SER A 148 -31.06 -5.91 -6.15
CA SER A 148 -32.40 -5.41 -5.81
C SER A 148 -33.46 -5.84 -6.82
N GLN A 149 -33.07 -6.20 -8.04
CA GLN A 149 -33.96 -6.69 -9.09
C GLN A 149 -34.03 -8.22 -9.18
N ALA A 150 -32.96 -8.94 -8.85
CA ALA A 150 -32.90 -10.40 -8.88
C ALA A 150 -33.27 -11.03 -7.52
N VAL A 151 -34.57 -11.25 -7.30
CA VAL A 151 -35.13 -11.65 -6.00
C VAL A 151 -34.74 -13.06 -5.53
N ILE A 152 -34.28 -13.98 -6.40
CA ILE A 152 -33.95 -15.37 -6.00
C ILE A 152 -32.80 -15.96 -6.83
N ILE A 153 -31.55 -15.94 -6.32
CA ILE A 153 -30.42 -16.69 -6.91
C ILE A 153 -29.77 -17.61 -5.86
N LYS A 154 -29.69 -18.90 -6.19
CA LYS A 154 -29.33 -20.02 -5.29
C LYS A 154 -27.84 -20.09 -4.88
N HIS A 155 -26.96 -19.26 -5.46
CA HIS A 155 -25.49 -19.32 -5.25
C HIS A 155 -24.87 -18.05 -4.62
N TYR A 156 -25.63 -17.31 -3.80
CA TYR A 156 -25.22 -16.03 -3.19
C TYR A 156 -23.92 -16.05 -2.36
N LYS A 157 -23.65 -17.13 -1.62
CA LYS A 157 -22.55 -17.16 -0.64
C LYS A 157 -21.16 -17.06 -1.30
N ARG A 158 -20.98 -17.69 -2.47
CA ARG A 158 -19.66 -17.75 -3.14
C ARG A 158 -19.28 -16.40 -3.75
N GLU A 159 -20.23 -15.74 -4.41
CA GLU A 159 -19.98 -14.45 -5.08
C GLU A 159 -19.77 -13.32 -4.06
N ARG A 160 -20.52 -13.33 -2.94
CA ARG A 160 -20.32 -12.39 -1.84
C ARG A 160 -18.90 -12.48 -1.28
N THR A 161 -18.35 -13.67 -1.09
CA THR A 161 -17.00 -13.84 -0.56
C THR A 161 -15.94 -13.23 -1.48
N ILE A 162 -16.08 -13.38 -2.80
CA ILE A 162 -15.15 -12.79 -3.78
C ILE A 162 -15.22 -11.25 -3.73
N LEU A 163 -16.43 -10.70 -3.62
CA LEU A 163 -16.63 -9.25 -3.53
C LEU A 163 -16.06 -8.69 -2.22
N VAL A 164 -16.36 -9.33 -1.08
CA VAL A 164 -15.83 -8.94 0.22
C VAL A 164 -14.30 -9.00 0.24
N TYR A 165 -13.70 -10.06 -0.32
CA TYR A 165 -12.25 -10.17 -0.45
C TYR A 165 -11.67 -9.01 -1.28
N ALA A 166 -12.31 -8.65 -2.39
CA ALA A 166 -11.87 -7.52 -3.21
C ALA A 166 -11.97 -6.17 -2.46
N VAL A 167 -13.04 -5.96 -1.69
CA VAL A 167 -13.23 -4.75 -0.89
C VAL A 167 -12.17 -4.65 0.21
N ILE A 168 -11.95 -5.73 0.98
CA ILE A 168 -10.94 -5.74 2.05
C ILE A 168 -9.57 -5.44 1.46
N ARG A 169 -9.16 -6.16 0.41
CA ARG A 169 -7.88 -5.94 -0.27
C ARG A 169 -7.72 -4.49 -0.71
N PHE A 170 -8.76 -3.94 -1.33
CA PHE A 170 -8.75 -2.56 -1.79
C PHE A 170 -8.62 -1.55 -0.64
N VAL A 171 -9.38 -1.72 0.45
CA VAL A 171 -9.30 -0.85 1.63
C VAL A 171 -7.91 -0.93 2.26
N THR A 172 -7.33 -2.12 2.35
CA THR A 172 -5.96 -2.31 2.85
C THR A 172 -4.94 -1.61 1.97
N ASP A 173 -5.00 -1.80 0.65
CA ASP A 173 -4.08 -1.17 -0.30
C ASP A 173 -4.19 0.37 -0.27
N MET A 174 -5.42 0.91 -0.20
CA MET A 174 -5.65 2.35 -0.04
C MET A 174 -5.11 2.91 1.27
N THR A 175 -5.35 2.19 2.38
CA THR A 175 -4.89 2.61 3.70
C THR A 175 -3.36 2.66 3.73
N LEU A 176 -2.70 1.63 3.17
CA LEU A 176 -1.25 1.61 3.00
C LEU A 176 -0.77 2.79 2.17
N LEU A 177 -1.42 3.07 1.03
CA LEU A 177 -1.04 4.17 0.15
C LEU A 177 -1.09 5.54 0.85
N ILE A 178 -2.20 5.81 1.55
CA ILE A 178 -2.40 7.06 2.28
C ILE A 178 -1.39 7.16 3.42
N LEU A 179 -1.19 6.07 4.16
CA LEU A 179 -0.23 6.02 5.26
C LEU A 179 1.19 6.31 4.76
N PHE A 180 1.61 5.71 3.64
CA PHE A 180 2.95 5.92 3.09
C PHE A 180 3.18 7.29 2.46
N ASN A 181 2.15 7.94 1.89
CA ASN A 181 2.31 9.24 1.23
C ASN A 181 2.10 10.42 2.16
N PHE A 182 1.13 10.35 3.07
CA PHE A 182 0.74 11.49 3.90
C PHE A 182 1.33 11.43 5.31
N PHE A 183 1.57 10.25 5.86
CA PHE A 183 2.16 10.12 7.18
C PHE A 183 3.66 9.90 7.05
N LYS A 184 4.44 10.76 7.72
CA LYS A 184 5.86 10.50 7.93
C LYS A 184 5.96 9.31 8.87
N LEU A 185 6.30 8.14 8.33
CA LEU A 185 6.64 7.00 9.17
C LEU A 185 7.89 7.36 9.99
N PRO A 186 7.94 6.98 11.27
CA PRO A 186 9.14 7.14 12.07
C PRO A 186 10.30 6.38 11.41
N ASP A 187 11.50 6.97 11.44
CA ASP A 187 12.72 6.34 10.90
C ASP A 187 13.17 5.09 11.68
N GLU A 188 12.45 4.75 12.76
CA GLU A 188 12.76 3.64 13.63
C GLU A 188 12.39 2.28 13.00
N PRO A 189 13.10 1.20 13.37
CA PRO A 189 12.74 -0.15 12.95
C PRO A 189 11.27 -0.44 13.29
N TRP A 190 10.53 -1.08 12.37
CA TRP A 190 9.17 -1.56 12.67
C TRP A 190 9.08 -2.37 13.98
N PRO A 191 10.05 -3.23 14.35
CA PRO A 191 10.05 -3.87 15.66
C PRO A 191 10.07 -2.90 16.85
N ALA A 192 10.77 -1.78 16.72
CA ALA A 192 10.79 -0.72 17.74
C ALA A 192 9.47 0.06 17.78
N VAL A 193 8.86 0.30 16.61
CA VAL A 193 7.52 0.91 16.54
C VAL A 193 6.48 -0.01 17.18
N ILE A 194 6.52 -1.31 16.86
CA ILE A 194 5.61 -2.32 17.42
C ILE A 194 5.84 -2.46 18.92
N SER A 195 7.09 -2.45 19.40
CA SER A 195 7.37 -2.54 20.83
C SER A 195 6.88 -1.29 21.58
N LYS A 196 7.06 -0.08 21.03
CA LYS A 196 6.51 1.16 21.58
C LYS A 196 4.98 1.15 21.58
N PHE A 197 4.38 0.68 20.51
CA PHE A 197 2.93 0.54 20.42
C PHE A 197 2.45 -0.45 21.49
N ALA A 198 3.01 -1.66 21.54
CA ALA A 198 2.71 -2.66 22.56
C ALA A 198 2.87 -2.11 23.98
N GLN A 199 3.96 -1.39 24.26
CA GLN A 199 4.18 -0.70 25.55
C GLN A 199 3.08 0.32 25.87
N SER A 200 2.63 1.10 24.87
CA SER A 200 1.54 2.07 25.04
C SER A 200 0.20 1.40 25.37
N TYR A 201 -0.12 0.27 24.72
CA TYR A 201 -1.32 -0.51 25.05
C TYR A 201 -1.25 -1.11 26.45
N THR A 202 -0.11 -1.69 26.83
CA THR A 202 0.08 -2.25 28.18
C THR A 202 -0.03 -1.17 29.25
N ALA A 203 0.55 0.01 29.03
CA ALA A 203 0.45 1.13 29.96
C ALA A 203 -1.01 1.61 30.13
N ARG A 204 -1.79 1.69 29.04
CA ARG A 204 -3.20 2.09 29.08
C ARG A 204 -4.07 1.02 29.77
N PHE A 205 -3.78 -0.26 29.57
CA PHE A 205 -4.46 -1.36 30.27
C PHE A 205 -4.17 -1.35 31.78
N LEU A 206 -2.91 -1.15 32.18
CA LEU A 206 -2.52 -1.04 33.59
C LEU A 206 -3.08 0.20 34.30
N TRP A 207 -3.36 1.27 33.56
CA TRP A 207 -4.04 2.45 34.09
C TRP A 207 -5.52 2.16 34.35
N ASN A 208 -6.20 1.55 33.38
CA ASN A 208 -7.61 1.17 33.52
C ASN A 208 -7.83 0.22 34.71
N ASP A 209 -6.92 -0.74 34.93
CA ASP A 209 -7.00 -1.69 36.04
C ASP A 209 -6.79 -1.04 37.43
N ARG A 210 -5.95 0.01 37.51
CA ARG A 210 -5.74 0.78 38.75
C ARG A 210 -6.97 1.59 39.14
N ASP A 211 -7.69 2.14 38.17
CA ASP A 211 -8.91 2.90 38.44
C ASP A 211 -10.05 1.99 38.90
N THR A 212 -10.20 0.79 38.32
CA THR A 212 -11.15 -0.21 38.83
C THR A 212 -10.82 -0.64 40.26
N ARG A 213 -9.53 -0.85 40.59
CA ARG A 213 -9.15 -1.21 41.97
C ARG A 213 -9.41 -0.09 42.97
N LYS A 214 -9.18 1.18 42.59
CA LYS A 214 -9.53 2.32 43.45
C LYS A 214 -11.03 2.45 43.66
N ALA A 215 -11.85 2.19 42.64
CA ALA A 215 -13.30 2.23 42.76
C ALA A 215 -13.85 1.15 43.71
N VAL A 216 -13.27 -0.06 43.69
CA VAL A 216 -13.66 -1.15 44.62
C VAL A 216 -13.31 -0.78 46.07
N ILE A 217 -12.10 -0.27 46.32
CA ILE A 217 -11.66 0.10 47.67
C ILE A 217 -12.51 1.24 48.26
N ILE A 218 -12.90 2.23 47.44
CA ILE A 218 -13.80 3.31 47.88
C ILE A 218 -15.21 2.78 48.14
N GLY A 219 -15.69 1.82 47.35
CA GLY A 219 -16.98 1.16 47.57
C GLY A 219 -17.04 0.39 48.88
N GLU A 220 -16.02 -0.41 49.19
CA GLU A 220 -15.93 -1.16 50.46
C GLU A 220 -15.81 -0.21 51.67
N ALA A 221 -14.99 0.83 51.58
CA ALA A 221 -14.86 1.83 52.65
C ALA A 221 -16.15 2.60 52.93
N THR A 222 -17.05 2.72 51.95
CA THR A 222 -18.34 3.40 52.13
C THR A 222 -19.39 2.48 52.78
N GLN A 223 -19.27 1.16 52.63
CA GLN A 223 -20.17 0.19 53.29
C GLN A 223 -19.88 -0.01 54.78
N GLU A 224 -18.65 0.21 55.26
CA GLU A 224 -18.35 0.10 56.70
C GLU A 224 -18.82 1.31 57.54
N ILE A 225 -19.20 2.42 56.89
CA ILE A 225 -19.59 3.68 57.56
C ILE A 225 -21.12 3.82 57.70
N LEU A 226 -21.90 2.94 57.05
CA LEU A 226 -23.38 2.93 57.06
C LEU A 226 -23.92 1.80 57.96
#